data_AF-A0A957UBP5-F1
#
_entry.id   AF-A0A957UBP5-F1
#
_cell.length_a   1.000
_cell.length_b   1.000
_cell.length_c   1.000
_cell.angle_alpha   90.00
_cell.angle_beta   90.00
_cell.angle_gamma   90.00
#
_symmetry.space_group_name_H-M   'P 1'
#
loop_
_entity.id
_entity.type
_entity.pdbx_description
1 polymer ?
#
loop_
_entity_poly.entity_id
_entity_poly.type
_entity_poly.pdbx_seq_one_letter_code
_entity_poly.pdbx_strand_id
1 'polypeptide(L)'
;GDSAARWLLPALGYVVFTTAGLYTLYYFAFVPAGHLLWALIHYRRTLRRFGAVVAAQAMVALLYLPWIVYAVPRLVTYVGAKVQSDQDAALDPVSYLARHLGAYTGGHLPWLDGATPWPLLFGLAAVLLVAAGLALARRRPASPGDGDRAATALLVTLLGVAFAGGWLVSLRYPFFPEGGERLLLFALPYALLLLAVAIDRTWRVYFTGAAALVLLLVAGAAGIYVYYTTPRYSAHDYRPILRQIVQQGRNEDTLLAIFPWQVGYWRAYTPQDD
;
A
#
# COMPACT_ATOMS: atom_id res chain seq x y z
N GLY A 1 -29.53 -18.01 -23.09
CA GLY A 1 -28.14 -18.36 -23.43
C GLY A 1 -27.17 -17.25 -23.10
N ASP A 2 -27.41 -16.04 -23.62
CA ASP A 2 -26.40 -14.95 -23.65
C ASP A 2 -26.05 -14.28 -22.33
N SER A 3 -26.92 -14.31 -21.32
CA SER A 3 -26.66 -13.57 -20.07
C SER A 3 -25.63 -14.24 -19.17
N ALA A 4 -25.60 -15.58 -19.10
CA ALA A 4 -24.65 -16.31 -18.25
C ALA A 4 -23.21 -16.20 -18.80
N ALA A 5 -23.04 -16.36 -20.12
CA ALA A 5 -21.74 -16.25 -20.78
C ALA A 5 -21.10 -14.86 -20.61
N ARG A 6 -21.90 -13.79 -20.62
CA ARG A 6 -21.42 -12.41 -20.42
C ARG A 6 -20.80 -12.17 -19.04
N TRP A 7 -21.19 -12.92 -18.01
CA TRP A 7 -20.66 -12.77 -16.65
C TRP A 7 -19.53 -13.75 -16.32
N LEU A 8 -19.33 -14.79 -17.13
CA LEU A 8 -18.23 -15.76 -16.93
C LEU A 8 -16.86 -15.09 -17.07
N LEU A 9 -16.65 -14.29 -18.11
CA LEU A 9 -15.35 -13.66 -18.35
C LEU A 9 -14.96 -12.67 -17.23
N PRO A 10 -15.83 -11.74 -16.77
CA PRO A 10 -15.53 -10.91 -15.61
C PRO A 10 -15.30 -11.70 -14.31
N ALA A 11 -16.06 -12.78 -14.08
CA ALA A 11 -15.89 -13.61 -12.89
C ALA A 11 -14.55 -14.37 -12.92
N LEU A 12 -14.17 -14.93 -14.07
CA LEU A 12 -12.87 -15.57 -14.29
C LEU A 12 -11.75 -14.56 -14.07
N GLY A 13 -11.86 -13.38 -14.70
CA GLY A 13 -10.90 -12.29 -14.51
C GLY A 13 -10.75 -11.91 -13.04
N TYR A 14 -11.86 -11.76 -12.31
CA TYR A 14 -11.83 -11.48 -10.88
C TYR A 14 -11.05 -12.54 -10.10
N VAL A 15 -11.34 -13.82 -10.31
CA VAL A 15 -10.66 -14.92 -9.62
C VAL A 15 -9.16 -14.93 -9.96
N VAL A 16 -8.81 -14.83 -11.23
CA VAL A 16 -7.42 -14.86 -11.71
C VAL A 16 -6.61 -13.69 -11.15
N PHE A 17 -7.09 -12.45 -11.32
CA PHE A 17 -6.35 -11.27 -10.86
C PHE A 17 -6.31 -11.15 -9.34
N THR A 18 -7.37 -11.55 -8.63
CA THR A 18 -7.35 -11.54 -7.16
C THR A 18 -6.37 -12.56 -6.62
N THR A 19 -6.35 -13.77 -7.20
CA THR A 19 -5.40 -14.82 -6.84
C THR A 19 -3.96 -14.38 -7.15
N ALA A 20 -3.70 -13.85 -8.35
CA ALA A 20 -2.39 -13.32 -8.72
C ALA A 20 -1.93 -12.19 -7.78
N GLY A 21 -2.84 -11.30 -7.38
CA GLY A 21 -2.58 -10.26 -6.40
C GLY A 21 -2.15 -10.82 -5.04
N LEU A 22 -2.82 -11.87 -4.55
CA LEU A 22 -2.44 -12.56 -3.30
C LEU A 22 -1.05 -13.22 -3.39
N TYR A 23 -0.73 -13.84 -4.53
CA TYR A 23 0.61 -14.41 -4.77
C TYR A 23 1.71 -13.33 -4.89
N THR A 24 1.34 -12.08 -5.17
CA THR A 24 2.27 -10.95 -5.29
C THR A 24 2.49 -10.25 -3.95
N LEU A 25 1.42 -10.04 -3.18
CA LEU A 25 1.46 -9.29 -1.92
C LEU A 25 0.43 -9.86 -0.94
N TYR A 26 0.89 -10.35 0.21
CA TYR A 26 -0.01 -10.94 1.21
C TYR A 26 -0.99 -9.93 1.83
N TYR A 27 -0.64 -8.64 1.90
CA TYR A 27 -1.58 -7.56 2.29
C TYR A 27 -2.68 -7.31 1.25
N PHE A 28 -2.53 -7.84 0.03
CA PHE A 28 -3.58 -7.79 -0.98
C PHE A 28 -4.86 -8.51 -0.52
N ALA A 29 -4.81 -9.37 0.51
CA ALA A 29 -5.97 -9.98 1.15
C ALA A 29 -7.03 -8.98 1.63
N PHE A 30 -6.66 -7.72 1.88
CA PHE A 30 -7.61 -6.67 2.22
C PHE A 30 -8.51 -6.25 1.05
N VAL A 31 -8.09 -6.47 -0.20
CA VAL A 31 -8.93 -6.22 -1.39
C VAL A 31 -10.14 -7.16 -1.45
N PRO A 32 -9.98 -8.50 -1.45
CA PRO A 32 -11.13 -9.39 -1.39
C PRO A 32 -11.94 -9.22 -0.09
N ALA A 33 -11.30 -8.95 1.06
CA ALA A 33 -12.02 -8.64 2.29
C ALA A 33 -12.91 -7.39 2.14
N GLY A 34 -12.41 -6.33 1.50
CA GLY A 34 -13.17 -5.11 1.21
C GLY A 34 -14.32 -5.35 0.23
N HIS A 35 -14.10 -6.15 -0.82
CA HIS A 35 -15.18 -6.57 -1.72
C HIS A 35 -16.28 -7.35 -0.99
N LEU A 36 -15.90 -8.27 -0.09
CA LEU A 36 -16.84 -9.05 0.70
C LEU A 36 -17.65 -8.17 1.65
N LEU A 37 -17.00 -7.24 2.36
CA LEU A 37 -17.67 -6.28 3.24
C LEU A 37 -18.63 -5.38 2.45
N TRP A 38 -18.19 -4.87 1.31
CA TRP A 38 -19.04 -4.04 0.45
C TRP A 38 -20.26 -4.81 -0.05
N ALA A 39 -20.07 -6.05 -0.50
CA ALA A 39 -21.16 -6.93 -0.96
C ALA A 39 -22.11 -7.29 0.19
N LEU A 40 -21.60 -7.51 1.40
CA LEU A 40 -22.43 -7.73 2.58
C LEU A 40 -23.33 -6.52 2.85
N ILE A 41 -22.79 -5.29 2.78
CA ILE A 41 -23.57 -4.07 3.03
C ILE A 41 -24.62 -3.84 1.93
N HIS A 42 -24.24 -3.98 0.66
CA HIS A 42 -25.08 -3.58 -0.48
C HIS A 42 -25.98 -4.70 -1.02
N TYR A 43 -25.55 -5.96 -0.92
CA TYR A 43 -26.27 -7.12 -1.45
C TYR A 43 -26.82 -8.07 -0.39
N ARG A 44 -26.81 -7.70 0.91
CA ARG A 44 -27.47 -8.50 1.98
C ARG A 44 -28.92 -8.89 1.69
N ARG A 45 -29.65 -8.06 0.94
CA ARG A 45 -31.05 -8.34 0.54
C ARG A 45 -31.18 -9.11 -0.78
N THR A 46 -30.08 -9.35 -1.48
CA THR A 46 -30.05 -10.02 -2.78
C THR A 46 -29.09 -11.21 -2.72
N LEU A 47 -29.53 -12.28 -2.04
CA LEU A 47 -28.72 -13.45 -1.73
C LEU A 47 -28.04 -14.07 -2.96
N ARG A 48 -28.67 -14.02 -4.13
CA ARG A 48 -28.05 -14.52 -5.37
C ARG A 48 -26.78 -13.75 -5.76
N ARG A 49 -26.78 -12.42 -5.63
CA ARG A 49 -25.61 -11.57 -5.94
C ARG A 49 -24.54 -11.71 -4.87
N PHE A 50 -24.95 -11.74 -3.60
CA PHE A 50 -24.04 -11.98 -2.49
C PHE A 50 -23.37 -13.37 -2.61
N GLY A 51 -24.15 -14.41 -2.88
CA GLY A 51 -23.66 -15.77 -3.08
C GLY A 51 -22.69 -15.91 -4.26
N ALA A 52 -22.89 -15.15 -5.34
CA ALA A 52 -21.94 -15.12 -6.45
C ALA A 52 -20.57 -14.54 -6.04
N VAL A 53 -20.56 -13.46 -5.25
CA VAL A 53 -19.32 -12.88 -4.70
C VAL A 53 -18.66 -13.88 -3.75
N VAL A 54 -19.42 -14.48 -2.83
CA VAL A 54 -18.89 -15.49 -1.90
C VAL A 54 -18.30 -16.70 -2.63
N ALA A 55 -18.96 -17.19 -3.68
CA ALA A 55 -18.45 -18.30 -4.49
C ALA A 55 -17.14 -17.95 -5.19
N ALA A 56 -17.02 -16.74 -5.76
CA ALA A 56 -15.77 -16.28 -6.36
C ALA A 56 -14.64 -16.17 -5.32
N GLN A 57 -14.95 -15.66 -4.12
CA GLN A 57 -13.99 -15.57 -3.01
C GLN A 57 -13.54 -16.95 -2.51
N ALA A 58 -14.46 -17.91 -2.42
CA ALA A 58 -14.15 -19.28 -2.05
C ALA A 58 -13.19 -19.92 -3.06
N MET A 59 -13.38 -19.66 -4.36
CA MET A 59 -12.47 -20.13 -5.40
C MET A 59 -11.07 -19.51 -5.25
N VAL A 60 -10.98 -18.19 -5.02
CA VAL A 60 -9.70 -17.51 -4.74
C VAL A 60 -9.01 -18.12 -3.52
N ALA A 61 -9.75 -18.34 -2.43
CA ALA A 61 -9.21 -18.95 -1.22
C ALA A 61 -8.69 -20.37 -1.46
N LEU A 62 -9.42 -21.18 -2.24
CA LEU A 62 -9.00 -22.53 -2.61
C LEU A 62 -7.71 -22.52 -3.42
N LEU A 63 -7.61 -21.62 -4.41
CA LEU A 63 -6.41 -21.48 -5.24
C LEU A 63 -5.20 -20.97 -4.45
N TYR A 64 -5.41 -20.14 -3.43
CA TYR A 64 -4.34 -19.58 -2.60
C TYR A 64 -3.96 -20.48 -1.40
N LEU A 65 -4.78 -21.48 -1.08
CA LEU A 65 -4.58 -22.40 0.05
C LEU A 65 -3.19 -23.06 0.09
N PRO A 66 -2.61 -23.55 -1.03
CA PRO A 66 -1.28 -24.15 -1.00
C PRO A 66 -0.21 -23.18 -0.49
N TRP A 67 -0.31 -21.89 -0.84
CA TRP A 67 0.61 -20.87 -0.36
C TRP A 67 0.43 -20.62 1.14
N ILE A 68 -0.81 -20.58 1.64
CA ILE A 68 -1.10 -20.41 3.07
C ILE A 68 -0.41 -21.51 3.89
N VAL A 69 -0.61 -22.77 3.50
CA VAL A 69 -0.04 -23.93 4.21
C VAL A 69 1.49 -23.88 4.23
N TYR A 70 2.11 -23.46 3.13
CA TYR A 70 3.56 -23.39 3.01
C TYR A 70 4.19 -22.17 3.69
N ALA A 71 3.65 -20.98 3.44
CA ALA A 71 4.31 -19.71 3.73
C ALA A 71 3.95 -19.15 5.11
N VAL A 72 2.72 -19.33 5.60
CA VAL A 72 2.28 -18.70 6.87
C VAL A 72 3.13 -19.15 8.07
N PRO A 73 3.42 -20.46 8.28
CA PRO A 73 4.26 -20.87 9.41
C PRO A 73 5.64 -20.22 9.36
N ARG A 74 6.26 -20.16 8.17
CA ARG A 74 7.58 -19.57 7.96
C ARG A 74 7.57 -18.06 8.19
N LEU A 75 6.53 -17.38 7.70
CA LEU A 75 6.37 -15.95 7.84
C LEU A 75 6.18 -15.55 9.31
N VAL A 76 5.33 -16.28 10.06
CA VAL A 76 5.10 -16.02 11.48
C VAL A 76 6.38 -16.20 12.28
N THR A 77 7.14 -17.28 12.04
CA THR A 77 8.43 -17.51 12.69
C THR A 77 9.45 -16.41 12.35
N TYR A 78 9.56 -16.06 11.07
CA TYR A 78 10.49 -15.01 10.61
C TYR A 78 10.15 -13.65 11.21
N VAL A 79 8.89 -13.21 11.12
CA VAL A 79 8.44 -11.93 11.65
C VAL A 79 8.58 -11.89 13.17
N GLY A 80 8.25 -12.97 13.88
CA GLY A 80 8.42 -13.05 15.33
C GLY A 80 9.88 -12.87 15.76
N ALA A 81 10.82 -13.57 15.11
CA ALA A 81 12.24 -13.42 15.37
C ALA A 81 12.75 -12.00 15.04
N LYS A 82 12.25 -11.43 13.94
CA LYS A 82 12.65 -10.08 13.50
C LYS A 82 12.16 -8.98 14.43
N VAL A 83 10.90 -9.03 14.84
CA VAL A 83 10.33 -8.10 15.82
C VAL A 83 11.12 -8.13 17.13
N GLN A 84 11.53 -9.32 17.59
CA GLN A 84 12.34 -9.47 18.78
C GLN A 84 13.76 -8.90 18.61
N SER A 85 14.37 -9.08 17.44
CA SER A 85 15.69 -8.53 17.11
C SER A 85 15.67 -7.00 17.00
N ASP A 86 14.73 -6.48 16.22
CA ASP A 86 14.68 -5.07 15.83
C ASP A 86 13.94 -4.20 16.86
N GLN A 87 13.33 -4.84 17.88
CA GLN A 87 12.55 -4.18 18.94
C GLN A 87 11.41 -3.29 18.38
N ASP A 88 10.83 -3.72 17.27
CA ASP A 88 9.75 -2.98 16.61
C ASP A 88 8.52 -2.88 17.52
N ALA A 89 7.93 -1.68 17.58
CA ALA A 89 6.70 -1.40 18.33
C ALA A 89 5.51 -1.16 17.39
N ALA A 90 4.31 -1.54 17.87
CA ALA A 90 3.08 -1.23 17.15
C ALA A 90 2.88 0.30 17.11
N LEU A 91 2.53 0.82 15.94
CA LEU A 91 2.18 2.23 15.79
C LEU A 91 0.79 2.49 16.35
N ASP A 92 0.64 3.62 17.05
CA ASP A 92 -0.68 4.14 17.38
C ASP A 92 -1.41 4.56 16.08
N PRO A 93 -2.75 4.67 16.11
CA PRO A 93 -3.54 4.99 14.91
C PRO A 93 -3.14 6.30 14.22
N VAL A 94 -2.73 7.32 14.97
CA VAL A 94 -2.39 8.64 14.43
C VAL A 94 -1.05 8.56 13.72
N SER A 95 -0.04 7.97 14.35
CA SER A 95 1.27 7.74 13.73
C SER A 95 1.16 6.85 12.49
N TYR A 96 0.31 5.81 12.55
CA TYR A 96 0.04 4.94 11.40
C TYR A 96 -0.54 5.72 10.21
N LEU A 97 -1.59 6.51 10.44
CA LEU A 97 -2.23 7.32 9.39
C LEU A 97 -1.29 8.41 8.87
N ALA A 98 -0.55 9.08 9.75
CA ALA A 98 0.39 10.14 9.38
C ALA A 98 1.49 9.61 8.45
N ARG A 99 2.08 8.44 8.78
CA ARG A 99 3.11 7.80 7.94
C ARG A 99 2.59 7.49 6.53
N HIS A 100 1.41 6.89 6.43
CA HIS A 100 0.82 6.60 5.12
C HIS A 100 0.42 7.86 4.36
N LEU A 101 -0.12 8.88 5.04
CA LEU A 101 -0.47 10.15 4.40
C LEU A 101 0.77 10.82 3.80
N GLY A 102 1.87 10.90 4.56
CA GLY A 102 3.14 11.43 4.05
C GLY A 102 3.70 10.61 2.88
N ALA A 103 3.66 9.28 2.99
CA ALA A 103 4.12 8.39 1.92
C ALA A 103 3.27 8.51 0.64
N TYR A 104 1.95 8.68 0.76
CA TYR A 104 1.04 8.80 -0.39
C TYR A 104 1.14 10.15 -1.09
N THR A 105 1.65 11.19 -0.43
CA THR A 105 1.73 12.54 -1.00
C THR A 105 3.12 12.88 -1.54
N GLY A 106 4.18 12.60 -0.78
CA GLY A 106 5.56 12.94 -1.15
C GLY A 106 6.50 11.74 -1.27
N GLY A 107 5.97 10.51 -1.15
CA GLY A 107 6.76 9.28 -1.22
C GLY A 107 7.47 8.91 0.09
N HIS A 108 8.15 7.77 0.06
CA HIS A 108 9.02 7.38 1.17
C HIS A 108 10.33 8.17 1.08
N LEU A 109 10.42 9.17 1.94
CA LEU A 109 11.63 9.92 2.17
C LEU A 109 12.25 9.35 3.47
N PRO A 110 13.58 9.15 3.54
CA PRO A 110 14.24 8.61 4.73
C PRO A 110 14.15 9.60 5.89
N TRP A 111 13.01 9.59 6.62
CA TRP A 111 12.80 10.47 7.77
C TRP A 111 11.77 9.90 8.74
N LEU A 112 12.16 9.89 10.02
CA LEU A 112 11.38 10.49 11.10
C LEU A 112 12.30 10.95 12.26
N ASP A 113 13.45 11.55 11.95
CA ASP A 113 14.26 12.31 12.94
C ASP A 113 13.70 13.74 13.15
N GLY A 114 12.53 14.06 12.58
CA GLY A 114 11.83 15.35 12.73
C GLY A 114 12.17 16.45 11.70
N ALA A 115 13.12 16.21 10.78
CA ALA A 115 13.67 17.29 9.94
C ALA A 115 12.89 17.65 8.65
N THR A 116 12.00 16.81 8.11
CA THR A 116 11.20 17.15 6.90
C THR A 116 9.72 16.73 6.97
N PRO A 117 8.89 17.45 7.73
CA PRO A 117 7.47 17.14 7.87
C PRO A 117 6.62 17.51 6.64
N TRP A 118 7.20 18.13 5.60
CA TRP A 118 6.44 18.72 4.49
C TRP A 118 5.50 17.76 3.75
N PRO A 119 5.81 16.47 3.49
CA PRO A 119 4.89 15.59 2.77
C PRO A 119 3.59 15.39 3.56
N LEU A 120 3.74 15.19 4.87
CA LEU A 120 2.64 15.06 5.80
C LEU A 120 1.86 16.37 5.91
N LEU A 121 2.54 17.51 6.03
CA LEU A 121 1.89 18.82 6.16
C LEU A 121 1.08 19.17 4.91
N PHE A 122 1.64 18.99 3.71
CA PHE A 122 0.92 19.24 2.46
C PHE A 122 -0.21 18.24 2.23
N GLY A 123 0.01 16.96 2.57
CA GLY A 123 -1.03 15.94 2.51
C GLY A 123 -2.20 16.26 3.45
N LEU A 124 -1.89 16.61 4.71
CA LEU A 124 -2.88 16.96 5.71
C LEU A 124 -3.64 18.24 5.30
N ALA A 125 -2.92 19.28 4.87
CA ALA A 125 -3.53 20.51 4.39
C ALA A 125 -4.47 20.26 3.19
N ALA A 126 -4.07 19.41 2.22
CA ALA A 126 -4.93 19.04 1.10
C ALA A 126 -6.20 18.31 1.57
N VAL A 127 -6.08 17.33 2.47
CA VAL A 127 -7.23 16.62 3.04
C VAL A 127 -8.17 17.57 3.78
N LEU A 128 -7.63 18.48 4.59
CA LEU A 128 -8.41 19.47 5.34
C LEU A 128 -9.12 20.47 4.42
N LEU A 129 -8.45 20.96 3.37
CA LEU A 129 -9.04 21.85 2.37
C LEU A 129 -10.21 21.20 1.65
N VAL A 130 -10.03 19.95 1.20
CA VAL A 130 -11.09 19.19 0.54
C VAL A 130 -12.24 18.88 1.51
N ALA A 131 -11.95 18.51 2.75
CA ALA A 131 -12.98 18.28 3.77
C ALA A 131 -13.80 19.57 4.06
N ALA A 132 -13.12 20.70 4.20
CA ALA A 132 -13.76 22.01 4.38
C ALA A 132 -14.60 22.40 3.15
N GLY A 133 -14.05 22.22 1.94
CA GLY A 133 -14.74 22.45 0.67
C GLY A 133 -16.00 21.59 0.57
N LEU A 134 -15.94 20.30 0.92
CA LEU A 134 -17.10 19.41 0.93
C LEU A 134 -18.14 19.82 1.96
N ALA A 135 -17.72 20.24 3.17
CA ALA A 135 -18.63 20.72 4.20
C ALA A 135 -19.38 22.00 3.76
N LEU A 136 -18.69 22.90 3.05
CA LEU A 136 -19.28 24.10 2.46
C LEU A 136 -20.16 23.77 1.25
N ALA A 137 -19.76 22.80 0.42
CA ALA A 137 -20.52 22.35 -0.75
C ALA A 137 -21.84 21.67 -0.37
N ARG A 138 -21.89 20.94 0.75
CA ARG A 138 -23.12 20.29 1.27
C ARG A 138 -24.24 21.28 1.58
N ARG A 139 -23.94 22.57 1.74
CA ARG A 139 -24.93 23.64 1.87
C ARG A 139 -25.62 23.99 0.55
N ARG A 140 -25.16 23.44 -0.58
CA ARG A 140 -25.75 23.60 -1.91
C ARG A 140 -26.48 22.31 -2.31
N PRO A 141 -27.69 22.40 -2.87
CA PRO A 141 -28.39 21.24 -3.38
C PRO A 141 -27.68 20.72 -4.64
N ALA A 142 -27.00 19.60 -4.51
CA ALA A 142 -26.55 18.79 -5.63
C ALA A 142 -26.86 17.33 -5.31
N SER A 143 -27.64 16.67 -6.16
CA SER A 143 -27.87 15.23 -6.05
C SER A 143 -26.80 14.51 -6.87
N PRO A 144 -25.82 13.83 -6.24
CA PRO A 144 -24.96 12.90 -6.98
C PRO A 144 -25.82 11.74 -7.50
N GLY A 145 -25.54 11.28 -8.72
CA GLY A 145 -26.18 10.10 -9.31
C GLY A 145 -25.90 8.83 -8.50
N ASP A 146 -26.80 7.86 -8.59
CA ASP A 146 -26.71 6.62 -7.79
C ASP A 146 -25.44 5.79 -8.09
N GLY A 147 -24.96 5.83 -9.33
CA GLY A 147 -23.72 5.16 -9.74
C GLY A 147 -22.48 5.71 -9.01
N ASP A 148 -22.37 7.03 -8.91
CA ASP A 148 -21.25 7.70 -8.24
C ASP A 148 -21.21 7.38 -6.74
N ARG A 149 -22.39 7.26 -6.12
CA ARG A 149 -22.49 6.91 -4.70
C ARG A 149 -21.99 5.49 -4.43
N ALA A 150 -22.40 4.53 -5.27
CA ALA A 150 -21.97 3.14 -5.13
C ALA A 150 -20.45 2.99 -5.36
N ALA A 151 -19.90 3.64 -6.37
CA ALA A 151 -18.46 3.64 -6.65
C ALA A 151 -17.66 4.29 -5.51
N THR A 152 -18.10 5.45 -5.02
CA THR A 152 -17.47 6.12 -3.87
C THR A 152 -17.51 5.23 -2.63
N ALA A 153 -18.67 4.60 -2.34
CA ALA A 153 -18.82 3.69 -1.21
C ALA A 153 -17.89 2.47 -1.32
N LEU A 154 -17.69 1.92 -2.52
CA LEU A 154 -16.73 0.85 -2.75
C LEU A 154 -15.29 1.30 -2.46
N LEU A 155 -14.86 2.44 -3.00
CA LEU A 155 -13.51 2.97 -2.77
C LEU A 155 -13.25 3.26 -1.29
N VAL A 156 -14.22 3.86 -0.59
CA VAL A 156 -14.13 4.08 0.88
C VAL A 156 -14.04 2.76 1.63
N THR A 157 -14.81 1.74 1.23
CA THR A 157 -14.78 0.42 1.86
C THR A 157 -13.42 -0.25 1.66
N LEU A 158 -12.88 -0.22 0.43
CA LEU A 158 -11.58 -0.81 0.11
C LEU A 158 -10.44 -0.10 0.86
N LEU A 159 -10.43 1.23 0.87
CA LEU A 159 -9.44 2.02 1.59
C LEU A 159 -9.54 1.79 3.10
N GLY A 160 -10.75 1.84 3.66
CA GLY A 160 -10.99 1.64 5.08
C GLY A 160 -10.58 0.24 5.56
N VAL A 161 -10.91 -0.81 4.81
CA VAL A 161 -10.51 -2.19 5.14
C VAL A 161 -9.00 -2.37 5.04
N ALA A 162 -8.35 -1.79 4.03
CA ALA A 162 -6.90 -1.85 3.89
C ALA A 162 -6.18 -1.19 5.09
N PHE A 163 -6.59 0.01 5.49
CA PHE A 163 -6.00 0.74 6.61
C PHE A 163 -6.31 0.10 7.96
N ALA A 164 -7.58 -0.23 8.21
CA ALA A 164 -7.97 -0.87 9.47
C ALA A 164 -7.35 -2.26 9.60
N GLY A 165 -7.39 -3.06 8.54
CA GLY A 165 -6.78 -4.39 8.51
C GLY A 165 -5.27 -4.34 8.68
N GLY A 166 -4.58 -3.45 7.96
CA GLY A 166 -3.13 -3.26 8.08
C GLY A 166 -2.72 -2.82 9.49
N TRP A 167 -3.47 -1.90 10.11
CA TRP A 167 -3.24 -1.48 11.48
C TRP A 167 -3.49 -2.62 12.48
N LEU A 168 -4.60 -3.36 12.36
CA LEU A 168 -4.90 -4.51 13.22
C LEU A 168 -3.83 -5.61 13.12
N VAL A 169 -3.29 -5.86 11.93
CA VAL A 169 -2.15 -6.78 11.76
C VAL A 169 -0.93 -6.25 12.50
N SER A 170 -0.67 -4.94 12.43
CA SER A 170 0.46 -4.32 13.15
C SER A 170 0.34 -4.40 14.68
N LEU A 171 -0.89 -4.49 15.23
CA LEU A 171 -1.07 -4.72 16.67
C LEU A 171 -0.66 -6.13 17.08
N ARG A 172 -0.89 -7.13 16.21
CA ARG A 172 -0.58 -8.53 16.50
C ARG A 172 0.87 -8.87 16.19
N TYR A 173 1.38 -8.32 15.09
CA TYR A 173 2.73 -8.48 14.58
C TYR A 173 3.28 -7.07 14.36
N PRO A 174 3.89 -6.45 15.39
CA PRO A 174 4.38 -5.07 15.32
C PRO A 174 5.62 -5.02 14.44
N PHE A 175 5.41 -5.16 13.14
CA PHE A 175 6.44 -5.14 12.12
C PHE A 175 6.13 -3.99 11.18
N PHE A 176 6.66 -2.82 11.52
CA PHE A 176 6.50 -1.61 10.72
C PHE A 176 7.86 -0.91 10.54
N PRO A 177 8.80 -1.57 9.82
CA PRO A 177 10.13 -1.02 9.61
C PRO A 177 10.08 0.22 8.70
N GLU A 178 11.24 0.80 8.46
CA GLU A 178 11.40 1.83 7.44
C GLU A 178 10.84 1.37 6.08
N GLY A 179 9.99 2.22 5.51
CA GLY A 179 9.28 1.94 4.26
C GLY A 179 8.15 0.92 4.39
N GLY A 180 7.67 0.62 5.59
CA GLY A 180 6.54 -0.29 5.86
C GLY A 180 5.23 0.14 5.17
N GLU A 181 5.09 1.43 4.83
CA GLU A 181 3.95 1.99 4.11
C GLU A 181 3.74 1.32 2.74
N ARG A 182 4.81 0.74 2.16
CA ARG A 182 4.75 -0.03 0.90
C ARG A 182 3.79 -1.22 0.96
N LEU A 183 3.53 -1.77 2.15
CA LEU A 183 2.59 -2.88 2.33
C LEU A 183 1.15 -2.49 1.98
N LEU A 184 0.82 -1.19 2.04
CA LEU A 184 -0.48 -0.66 1.61
C LEU A 184 -0.44 0.04 0.26
N LEU A 185 0.64 -0.03 -0.52
CA LEU A 185 0.74 0.70 -1.80
C LEU A 185 -0.40 0.35 -2.78
N PHE A 186 -0.95 -0.86 -2.70
CA PHE A 186 -2.12 -1.27 -3.51
C PHE A 186 -3.39 -0.46 -3.20
N ALA A 187 -3.48 0.22 -2.05
CA ALA A 187 -4.60 1.07 -1.66
C ALA A 187 -4.42 2.54 -2.10
N LEU A 188 -3.24 2.94 -2.57
CA LEU A 188 -2.98 4.29 -3.08
C LEU A 188 -3.93 4.70 -4.23
N PRO A 189 -4.20 3.85 -5.24
CA PRO A 189 -5.14 4.21 -6.30
C PRO A 189 -6.54 4.55 -5.78
N TYR A 190 -7.02 3.89 -4.71
CA TYR A 190 -8.32 4.19 -4.11
C TYR A 190 -8.32 5.56 -3.43
N ALA A 191 -7.24 5.89 -2.71
CA ALA A 191 -7.08 7.21 -2.10
C ALA A 191 -7.02 8.32 -3.16
N LEU A 192 -6.27 8.12 -4.25
CA LEU A 192 -6.17 9.08 -5.35
C LEU A 192 -7.51 9.29 -6.05
N LEU A 193 -8.27 8.23 -6.32
CA LEU A 193 -9.61 8.34 -6.91
C LEU A 193 -10.58 9.09 -5.99
N LEU A 194 -10.55 8.82 -4.68
CA LEU A 194 -11.37 9.55 -3.71
C LEU A 194 -10.98 11.03 -3.63
N LEU A 195 -9.69 11.34 -3.63
CA LEU A 195 -9.19 12.71 -3.66
C LEU A 195 -9.60 13.42 -4.96
N ALA A 196 -9.51 12.75 -6.11
CA ALA A 196 -9.92 13.31 -7.40
C ALA A 196 -11.42 13.67 -7.41
N VAL A 197 -12.29 12.76 -6.97
CA VAL A 197 -13.73 13.02 -6.84
C VAL A 197 -13.99 14.19 -5.89
N ALA A 198 -13.25 14.29 -4.80
CA ALA A 198 -13.45 15.32 -3.80
C ALA A 198 -12.89 16.69 -4.24
N ILE A 199 -11.78 16.72 -4.98
CA ILE A 199 -11.21 17.91 -5.62
C ILE A 199 -12.16 18.45 -6.69
N ASP A 200 -12.69 17.58 -7.56
CA ASP A 200 -13.65 17.96 -8.59
C ASP A 200 -14.89 18.64 -7.98
N ARG A 201 -15.47 18.03 -6.94
CA ARG A 201 -16.63 18.58 -6.22
C ARG A 201 -16.36 19.90 -5.52
N THR A 202 -15.11 20.17 -5.15
CA THR A 202 -14.72 21.37 -4.42
C THR A 202 -13.99 22.39 -5.28
N TRP A 203 -13.87 22.14 -6.60
CA TRP A 203 -13.11 22.97 -7.54
C TRP A 203 -13.54 24.43 -7.52
N ARG A 204 -14.86 24.67 -7.56
CA ARG A 204 -15.47 26.01 -7.56
C ARG A 204 -15.90 26.49 -6.16
N VAL A 205 -15.58 25.72 -5.11
CA VAL A 205 -15.94 26.06 -3.72
C VAL A 205 -14.76 26.76 -3.09
N TYR A 206 -14.71 28.09 -3.21
CA TYR A 206 -13.61 28.93 -2.72
C TYR A 206 -12.22 28.44 -3.18
N PHE A 207 -12.14 27.81 -4.36
CA PHE A 207 -10.93 27.20 -4.91
C PHE A 207 -10.26 26.15 -4.01
N THR A 208 -10.97 25.59 -3.02
CA THR A 208 -10.43 24.60 -2.08
C THR A 208 -9.91 23.35 -2.79
N GLY A 209 -10.62 22.87 -3.82
CA GLY A 209 -10.16 21.75 -4.66
C GLY A 209 -8.88 22.06 -5.43
N ALA A 210 -8.81 23.24 -6.07
CA ALA A 210 -7.62 23.66 -6.82
C ALA A 210 -6.39 23.83 -5.90
N ALA A 211 -6.58 24.46 -4.72
CA ALA A 211 -5.53 24.62 -3.73
C ALA A 211 -5.02 23.25 -3.22
N ALA A 212 -5.93 22.32 -2.93
CA ALA A 212 -5.56 20.96 -2.52
C ALA A 212 -4.77 20.23 -3.62
N LEU A 213 -5.17 20.35 -4.90
CA LEU A 213 -4.43 19.78 -6.02
C LEU A 213 -3.00 20.35 -6.11
N VAL A 214 -2.84 21.66 -5.99
CA VAL A 214 -1.51 22.31 -6.01
C VAL A 214 -0.63 21.76 -4.89
N LEU A 215 -1.14 21.64 -3.67
CA LEU A 215 -0.37 21.08 -2.55
C LEU A 215 0.08 19.64 -2.82
N LEU A 216 -0.80 18.80 -3.38
CA LEU A 216 -0.47 17.41 -3.74
C LEU A 216 0.58 17.34 -4.85
N LEU A 217 0.47 18.19 -5.88
CA LEU A 217 1.42 18.26 -6.98
C LEU A 217 2.79 18.74 -6.51
N VAL A 218 2.84 19.76 -5.66
CA VAL A 218 4.09 20.25 -5.06
C VAL A 218 4.72 19.15 -4.20
N ALA A 219 3.93 18.46 -3.38
CA ALA A 219 4.41 17.35 -2.57
C ALA A 219 5.00 16.22 -3.43
N GLY A 220 4.28 15.81 -4.47
CA GLY A 220 4.74 14.76 -5.39
C GLY A 220 5.99 15.15 -6.16
N ALA A 221 6.04 16.39 -6.69
CA ALA A 221 7.19 16.90 -7.43
C ALA A 221 8.43 17.02 -6.53
N ALA A 222 8.28 17.52 -5.31
CA ALA A 222 9.35 17.56 -4.32
C ALA A 222 9.82 16.15 -3.95
N GLY A 223 8.88 15.20 -3.79
CA GLY A 223 9.19 13.80 -3.51
C GLY A 223 10.02 13.15 -4.62
N ILE A 224 9.65 13.36 -5.88
CA ILE A 224 10.40 12.91 -7.06
C ILE A 224 11.78 13.57 -7.10
N TYR A 225 11.86 14.88 -6.89
CA TYR A 225 13.13 15.59 -6.87
C TYR A 225 14.08 15.00 -5.82
N VAL A 226 13.61 14.81 -4.59
CA VAL A 226 14.40 14.22 -3.49
C VAL A 226 14.76 12.77 -3.81
N TYR A 227 13.86 11.99 -4.42
CA TYR A 227 14.14 10.63 -4.86
C TYR A 227 15.38 10.55 -5.77
N TYR A 228 15.51 11.48 -6.72
CA TYR A 228 16.60 11.49 -7.69
C TYR A 228 17.86 12.24 -7.26
N THR A 229 17.76 13.16 -6.30
CA THR A 229 18.90 14.01 -5.90
C THR A 229 19.54 13.61 -4.56
N THR A 230 18.83 12.88 -3.70
CA THR A 230 19.39 12.42 -2.42
C THR A 230 20.02 11.03 -2.57
N PRO A 231 21.33 10.86 -2.27
CA PRO A 231 21.97 9.56 -2.23
C PRO A 231 21.26 8.64 -1.22
N ARG A 232 20.71 7.52 -1.71
CA ARG A 232 20.03 6.53 -0.87
C ARG A 232 21.03 5.55 -0.29
N TYR A 233 20.81 5.16 0.96
CA TYR A 233 21.54 4.07 1.63
C TYR A 233 23.05 4.29 1.74
N SER A 234 23.52 5.55 1.81
CA SER A 234 24.95 5.85 1.97
C SER A 234 25.57 5.17 3.20
N ALA A 235 24.83 5.10 4.31
CA ALA A 235 25.21 4.39 5.53
C ALA A 235 25.19 2.84 5.38
N HIS A 236 24.50 2.33 4.38
CA HIS A 236 24.41 0.90 4.06
C HIS A 236 25.08 0.57 2.72
N ASP A 237 26.03 1.39 2.30
CA ASP A 237 26.79 1.14 1.09
C ASP A 237 27.75 -0.04 1.34
N TYR A 238 27.49 -1.16 0.67
CA TYR A 238 28.32 -2.36 0.76
C TYR A 238 29.60 -2.26 -0.07
N ARG A 239 29.71 -1.29 -1.00
CA ARG A 239 30.87 -1.20 -1.91
C ARG A 239 32.20 -0.98 -1.18
N PRO A 240 32.32 -0.14 -0.15
CA PRO A 240 33.59 0.04 0.58
C PRO A 240 34.07 -1.24 1.27
N ILE A 241 33.19 -1.96 1.97
CA ILE A 241 33.58 -3.21 2.64
C ILE A 241 33.90 -4.32 1.65
N LEU A 242 33.17 -4.42 0.53
CA LEU A 242 33.47 -5.37 -0.53
C LEU A 242 34.82 -5.09 -1.19
N ARG A 243 35.14 -3.81 -1.45
CA ARG A 243 36.47 -3.41 -1.94
C ARG A 243 37.57 -3.81 -0.98
N GLN A 244 37.35 -3.63 0.32
CA GLN A 244 38.32 -4.03 1.34
C GLN A 244 38.52 -5.55 1.34
N ILE A 245 37.44 -6.34 1.31
CA ILE A 245 37.52 -7.81 1.26
C ILE A 245 38.29 -8.26 0.02
N VAL A 246 38.00 -7.68 -1.16
CA VAL A 246 38.70 -8.02 -2.42
C VAL A 246 40.18 -7.63 -2.37
N GLN A 247 40.51 -6.47 -1.79
CA GLN A 247 41.91 -6.01 -1.69
C GLN A 247 42.75 -6.83 -0.70
N GLN A 248 42.12 -7.38 0.34
CA GLN A 248 42.80 -8.10 1.42
C GLN A 248 42.74 -9.62 1.25
N GLY A 249 41.77 -10.12 0.50
CA GLY A 249 41.56 -11.54 0.25
C GLY A 249 42.36 -12.06 -0.95
N ARG A 250 42.43 -13.38 -1.05
CA ARG A 250 42.98 -14.12 -2.18
C ARG A 250 41.84 -14.76 -2.97
N ASN A 251 42.08 -15.06 -4.24
CA ASN A 251 41.09 -15.74 -5.10
C ASN A 251 40.70 -17.15 -4.60
N GLU A 252 41.53 -17.73 -3.73
CA GLU A 252 41.31 -19.04 -3.10
C GLU A 252 40.46 -18.96 -1.82
N ASP A 253 40.22 -17.75 -1.29
CA ASP A 253 39.49 -17.55 -0.05
C ASP A 253 37.99 -17.80 -0.25
N THR A 254 37.35 -18.39 0.76
CA THR A 254 35.91 -18.66 0.74
C THR A 254 35.13 -17.55 1.45
N LEU A 255 34.19 -16.92 0.74
CA LEU A 255 33.24 -15.98 1.34
C LEU A 255 32.07 -16.73 1.97
N LEU A 256 31.96 -16.70 3.30
CA LEU A 256 30.77 -17.18 4.00
C LEU A 256 29.70 -16.08 4.04
N ALA A 257 28.63 -16.26 3.26
CA ALA A 257 27.45 -15.41 3.32
C ALA A 257 26.43 -15.99 4.33
N ILE A 258 26.16 -15.24 5.40
CA ILE A 258 25.15 -15.59 6.41
C ILE A 258 23.75 -15.43 5.82
N PHE A 259 23.56 -14.46 4.93
CA PHE A 259 22.29 -14.20 4.28
C PHE A 259 22.38 -14.32 2.75
N PRO A 260 21.35 -14.89 2.08
CA PRO A 260 21.36 -15.05 0.62
C PRO A 260 21.56 -13.74 -0.16
N TRP A 261 21.06 -12.61 0.36
CA TRP A 261 21.21 -11.31 -0.30
C TRP A 261 22.65 -10.79 -0.32
N GLN A 262 23.52 -11.22 0.61
CA GLN A 262 24.94 -10.84 0.63
C GLN A 262 25.66 -11.35 -0.62
N VAL A 263 25.30 -12.54 -1.09
CA VAL A 263 25.81 -13.11 -2.36
C VAL A 263 25.42 -12.23 -3.54
N GLY A 264 24.21 -11.66 -3.52
CA GLY A 264 23.76 -10.71 -4.54
C GLY A 264 24.63 -9.46 -4.59
N TYR A 265 24.91 -8.84 -3.44
CA TYR A 265 25.79 -7.67 -3.38
C TYR A 265 27.22 -7.98 -3.79
N TRP A 266 27.77 -9.13 -3.39
CA TRP A 266 29.08 -9.58 -3.85
C TRP A 266 29.12 -9.61 -5.38
N ARG A 267 28.22 -10.39 -6.00
CA ARG A 267 28.17 -10.53 -7.46
C ARG A 267 27.96 -9.22 -8.21
N ALA A 268 27.19 -8.29 -7.64
CA ALA A 268 26.88 -7.02 -8.27
C ALA A 268 28.01 -5.98 -8.21
N TYR A 269 28.88 -6.06 -7.21
CA TYR A 269 29.83 -4.98 -6.90
C TYR A 269 31.30 -5.40 -6.87
N THR A 270 31.61 -6.70 -6.90
CA THR A 270 32.97 -7.17 -7.14
C THR A 270 33.22 -7.32 -8.64
N PRO A 271 34.46 -7.18 -9.10
CA PRO A 271 34.84 -7.58 -10.45
C PRO A 271 34.39 -9.03 -10.70
N GLN A 272 33.77 -9.25 -11.85
CA GLN A 272 33.53 -10.59 -12.37
C GLN A 272 34.72 -10.83 -13.31
N ASP A 273 35.74 -11.54 -12.83
CA ASP A 273 36.75 -12.08 -13.75
C ASP A 273 36.13 -13.33 -14.41
N ASP A 274 36.32 -13.48 -15.73
CA ASP A 274 35.88 -14.65 -16.53
C ASP A 274 36.46 -15.98 -16.02
#